data_AF-A0A2C9UKC6-F1
#
_entry.id   AF-A0A2C9UKC6-F1
#
_cell.length_a   1.000
_cell.length_b   1.000
_cell.length_c   1.000
_cell.angle_alpha   90.00
_cell.angle_beta   90.00
_cell.angle_gamma   90.00
#
_symmetry.space_group_name_H-M   'P 1'
#
loop_
_entity.id
_entity.type
_entity.pdbx_description
1 polymer ?
#
loop_
_entity_poly.entity_id
_entity_poly.type
_entity_poly.pdbx_seq_one_letter_code
_entity_poly.pdbx_strand_id
1 'polypeptide(L)'
;MTLSMLYHPITMKEDTISINHNWFNAHNLSWVWDLLWRDYTEAKEYIEDIRDICDDFEGVCQRNLAANTGMNFVDFLIFLARFFLANMVQLYCQPRDNEISLSGCSKVTRHLIFNFASIQKIALKMKSNEGVIGNHGFFLDLKDTLEGDLEFFKLCNDVGRIYGMINEQQNWNRDPKKAFVVDILEYSSSICNLEDFVKFIDNAVAKLGNVWFEEKKLLSA
;
A
#
# COMPACT_ATOMS: atom_id res chain seq x y z
N MET A 1 -1.76 -19.88 -5.52
CA MET A 1 -0.78 -18.78 -5.36
C MET A 1 -0.28 -18.76 -3.92
N THR A 2 1.03 -18.82 -3.71
CA THR A 2 1.68 -18.71 -2.38
C THR A 2 2.44 -17.40 -2.33
N LEU A 3 2.08 -16.49 -1.41
CA LEU A 3 2.81 -15.24 -1.17
C LEU A 3 4.15 -15.45 -0.42
N SER A 4 4.47 -16.68 -0.06
CA SER A 4 5.75 -17.08 0.56
C SER A 4 6.54 -18.00 -0.37
N MET A 5 7.85 -17.81 -0.44
CA MET A 5 8.83 -18.59 -1.22
C MET A 5 8.98 -20.07 -0.79
N LEU A 6 8.10 -20.57 0.08
CA LEU A 6 8.09 -21.96 0.53
C LEU A 6 7.30 -22.82 -0.46
N TYR A 7 8.02 -23.70 -1.18
CA TYR A 7 7.40 -24.82 -1.88
C TYR A 7 7.01 -25.88 -0.86
N HIS A 8 5.70 -26.08 -0.69
CA HIS A 8 5.16 -27.13 0.16
C HIS A 8 4.14 -27.96 -0.65
N PRO A 9 4.48 -29.18 -1.09
CA PRO A 9 3.52 -30.03 -1.77
C PRO A 9 2.43 -30.46 -0.80
N ILE A 10 1.16 -30.25 -1.17
CA ILE A 10 -0.01 -30.64 -0.38
C ILE A 10 -0.73 -31.75 -1.14
N THR A 11 -0.89 -32.92 -0.51
CA THR A 11 -1.72 -34.01 -1.04
C THR A 11 -3.07 -33.97 -0.32
N MET A 12 -4.14 -33.64 -1.04
CA MET A 12 -5.49 -33.71 -0.48
C MET A 12 -6.01 -35.15 -0.55
N LYS A 13 -6.71 -35.61 0.50
CA LYS A 13 -7.42 -36.89 0.49
C LYS A 13 -8.84 -36.70 -0.06
N GLU A 14 -9.43 -37.84 -0.42
CA GLU A 14 -10.54 -38.06 -1.36
C GLU A 14 -11.69 -37.03 -1.32
N ASP A 15 -12.01 -36.39 -0.19
CA ASP A 15 -12.96 -35.28 -0.11
C ASP A 15 -12.48 -34.15 0.84
N THR A 16 -11.54 -33.31 0.41
CA THR A 16 -11.10 -32.14 1.20
C THR A 16 -11.36 -30.83 0.46
N ILE A 17 -12.13 -29.92 1.08
CA ILE A 17 -12.18 -28.50 0.71
C ILE A 17 -11.21 -27.75 1.62
N SER A 18 -10.27 -27.01 1.04
CA SER A 18 -9.41 -26.06 1.77
C SER A 18 -9.60 -24.64 1.28
N ILE A 19 -9.42 -23.69 2.20
CA ILE A 19 -9.36 -22.26 1.91
C ILE A 19 -8.01 -21.76 2.40
N ASN A 20 -7.26 -21.08 1.54
CA ASN A 20 -5.97 -20.49 1.87
C ASN A 20 -6.07 -18.97 1.72
N HIS A 21 -5.72 -18.24 2.78
CA HIS A 21 -5.58 -16.78 2.73
C HIS A 21 -4.11 -16.41 2.68
N ASN A 22 -3.72 -15.77 1.58
CA ASN A 22 -2.42 -15.12 1.51
C ASN A 22 -2.51 -13.73 2.16
N TRP A 23 -1.47 -13.34 2.88
CA TRP A 23 -1.35 -12.02 3.51
C TRP A 23 0.00 -11.40 3.18
N PHE A 24 0.04 -10.07 3.14
CA PHE A 24 1.28 -9.32 2.98
C PHE A 24 1.28 -8.08 3.88
N ASN A 25 2.48 -7.55 4.10
CA ASN A 25 2.77 -6.40 4.94
C ASN A 25 4.01 -5.68 4.39
N ALA A 26 4.47 -4.62 5.05
CA ALA A 26 5.60 -3.83 4.56
C ALA A 26 6.92 -4.60 4.38
N HIS A 27 7.12 -5.76 5.03
CA HIS A 27 8.34 -6.56 4.89
C HIS A 27 8.39 -7.36 3.59
N ASN A 28 7.24 -7.82 3.08
CA ASN A 28 7.18 -8.64 1.86
C ASN A 28 6.55 -7.91 0.66
N LEU A 29 6.25 -6.61 0.80
CA LEU A 29 5.63 -5.81 -0.25
C LEU A 29 6.45 -5.80 -1.56
N SER A 30 7.79 -5.90 -1.47
CA SER A 30 8.65 -6.04 -2.65
C SER A 30 8.40 -7.34 -3.41
N TRP A 31 8.18 -8.45 -2.70
CA TRP A 31 7.88 -9.73 -3.32
C TRP A 31 6.48 -9.76 -3.92
N VAL A 32 5.53 -9.04 -3.32
CA VAL A 32 4.19 -8.86 -3.91
C VAL A 32 4.30 -8.15 -5.25
N TRP A 33 5.08 -7.06 -5.32
CA TRP A 33 5.31 -6.37 -6.59
C TRP A 33 6.02 -7.26 -7.62
N ASP A 34 7.06 -7.99 -7.21
CA ASP A 34 7.79 -8.89 -8.12
C ASP A 34 6.88 -10.01 -8.66
N LEU A 35 5.98 -10.54 -7.83
CA LEU A 35 4.97 -11.51 -8.21
C LEU A 35 3.99 -10.91 -9.23
N LEU A 36 3.40 -9.76 -8.94
CA LEU A 36 2.46 -9.08 -9.84
C LEU A 36 3.11 -8.78 -11.20
N TRP A 37 4.36 -8.29 -11.18
CA TRP A 37 5.09 -7.96 -12.40
C TRP A 37 5.40 -9.20 -13.26
N ARG A 38 5.84 -10.28 -12.62
CA ARG A 38 6.11 -11.55 -13.31
C ARG A 38 4.84 -12.13 -13.90
N ASP A 39 3.79 -12.27 -13.09
CA ASP A 39 2.54 -12.90 -13.52
C ASP A 39 1.85 -12.06 -14.61
N TYR A 40 2.01 -10.73 -14.59
CA TYR A 40 1.57 -9.85 -15.68
C TYR A 40 2.33 -10.15 -16.97
N THR A 41 3.65 -10.27 -16.88
CA THR A 41 4.52 -10.53 -18.04
C THR A 41 4.19 -11.89 -18.65
N GLU A 42 4.02 -12.92 -17.82
CA GLU A 42 3.58 -14.25 -18.26
C GLU A 42 2.19 -14.18 -18.90
N ALA A 43 1.22 -13.54 -18.26
CA ALA A 43 -0.14 -13.40 -18.78
C ALA A 43 -0.15 -12.72 -20.15
N LYS A 44 0.64 -11.65 -20.32
CA LYS A 44 0.80 -10.93 -21.58
C LYS A 44 1.41 -11.81 -22.67
N GLU A 45 2.52 -12.49 -22.37
CA GLU A 45 3.20 -13.38 -23.32
C GLU A 45 2.29 -14.52 -23.79
N TYR A 46 1.45 -15.07 -22.91
CA TYR A 46 0.53 -16.16 -23.24
C TYR A 46 -0.56 -15.80 -24.24
N ILE A 47 -0.95 -14.52 -24.32
CA ILE A 47 -2.04 -14.05 -25.19
C ILE A 47 -1.53 -13.10 -26.28
N GLU A 48 -0.22 -12.96 -26.46
CA GLU A 48 0.38 -12.02 -27.42
C GLU A 48 -0.10 -12.26 -28.87
N ASP A 49 -0.51 -13.48 -29.20
CA ASP A 49 -1.05 -13.87 -30.50
C ASP A 49 -2.35 -13.14 -30.88
N ILE A 50 -3.13 -12.67 -29.90
CA ILE A 50 -4.37 -11.92 -30.14
C ILE A 50 -4.19 -10.40 -30.09
N ARG A 51 -2.97 -9.90 -29.91
CA ARG A 51 -2.70 -8.46 -29.72
C ARG A 51 -3.21 -7.58 -30.85
N ASP A 52 -3.00 -7.99 -32.10
CA ASP A 52 -3.38 -7.20 -33.28
C ASP A 52 -4.87 -7.25 -33.61
N ILE A 53 -5.62 -8.19 -33.01
CA ILE A 53 -7.07 -8.36 -33.20
C ILE A 53 -7.89 -7.96 -31.97
N CYS A 54 -7.22 -7.51 -30.89
CA CYS A 54 -7.84 -7.12 -29.64
C CYS A 54 -7.75 -5.61 -29.43
N ASP A 55 -8.89 -4.93 -29.40
CA ASP A 55 -8.97 -3.48 -29.22
C ASP A 55 -8.44 -3.00 -27.85
N ASP A 56 -8.57 -3.83 -26.81
CA ASP A 56 -8.17 -3.55 -25.42
C ASP A 56 -7.25 -4.66 -24.89
N PHE A 57 -6.13 -4.88 -25.56
CA PHE A 57 -5.17 -5.91 -25.19
C PHE A 57 -4.65 -5.75 -23.75
N GLU A 58 -4.34 -4.51 -23.34
CA GLU A 58 -3.85 -4.22 -21.99
C GLU A 58 -4.92 -4.52 -20.93
N GLY A 59 -6.18 -4.13 -21.16
CA GLY A 59 -7.24 -4.48 -20.22
C GLY A 59 -7.49 -5.98 -20.12
N VAL A 60 -7.28 -6.76 -21.19
CA VAL A 60 -7.29 -8.23 -21.10
C VAL A 60 -6.13 -8.73 -20.23
N CYS A 61 -4.92 -8.19 -20.39
CA CYS A 61 -3.76 -8.53 -19.56
C CYS A 61 -4.04 -8.23 -18.07
N GLN A 62 -4.55 -7.04 -17.74
CA GLN A 62 -4.88 -6.64 -16.37
C GLN A 62 -5.99 -7.50 -15.75
N ARG A 63 -7.03 -7.88 -16.53
CA ARG A 63 -8.08 -8.80 -16.05
C ARG A 63 -7.55 -10.20 -15.79
N ASN A 64 -6.64 -10.69 -16.64
CA ASN A 64 -5.99 -11.98 -16.47
C ASN A 64 -5.09 -11.98 -15.22
N LEU A 65 -4.31 -10.92 -15.03
CA LEU A 65 -3.51 -10.70 -13.82
C LEU A 65 -4.39 -10.71 -12.56
N ALA A 66 -5.49 -9.96 -12.54
CA ALA A 66 -6.42 -9.96 -11.40
C ALA A 66 -7.02 -11.35 -11.13
N ALA A 67 -7.37 -12.10 -12.17
CA ALA A 67 -7.95 -13.44 -12.02
C ALA A 67 -6.94 -14.45 -11.44
N ASN A 68 -5.68 -14.37 -11.82
CA ASN A 68 -4.63 -15.31 -11.39
C ASN A 68 -3.95 -14.89 -10.08
N THR A 69 -3.76 -13.59 -9.88
CA THR A 69 -2.99 -13.02 -8.77
C THR A 69 -3.86 -12.37 -7.69
N GLY A 70 -5.15 -12.20 -7.96
CA GLY A 70 -6.15 -11.64 -7.04
C GLY A 70 -6.27 -10.12 -7.09
N MET A 71 -5.38 -9.42 -7.80
CA MET A 71 -5.44 -7.98 -8.03
C MET A 71 -4.64 -7.60 -9.28
N ASN A 72 -5.04 -6.53 -9.97
CA ASN A 72 -4.25 -5.94 -11.05
C ASN A 72 -3.36 -4.78 -10.53
N PHE A 73 -2.63 -4.09 -11.41
CA PHE A 73 -1.75 -3.00 -10.99
C PHE A 73 -2.52 -1.79 -10.42
N VAL A 74 -3.70 -1.48 -10.95
CA VAL A 74 -4.55 -0.38 -10.46
C VAL A 74 -5.08 -0.71 -9.07
N ASP A 75 -5.57 -1.93 -8.86
CA ASP A 75 -6.03 -2.42 -7.55
C ASP A 75 -4.90 -2.35 -6.51
N PHE A 76 -3.69 -2.77 -6.90
CA PHE A 76 -2.51 -2.68 -6.03
C PHE A 76 -2.15 -1.23 -5.70
N LEU A 77 -2.23 -0.31 -6.67
CA LEU A 77 -2.01 1.12 -6.43
C LEU A 77 -3.06 1.73 -5.50
N ILE A 78 -4.35 1.39 -5.66
CA ILE A 78 -5.45 1.77 -4.76
C ILE A 78 -5.16 1.27 -3.34
N PHE A 79 -4.75 0.01 -3.22
CA PHE A 79 -4.35 -0.56 -1.94
C PHE A 79 -3.21 0.26 -1.29
N LEU A 80 -2.12 0.50 -2.03
CA LEU A 80 -0.97 1.25 -1.51
C LEU A 80 -1.37 2.67 -1.07
N ALA A 81 -2.18 3.37 -1.87
CA ALA A 81 -2.61 4.73 -1.58
C ALA A 81 -3.50 4.81 -0.35
N ARG A 82 -4.51 3.94 -0.24
CA ARG A 82 -5.41 3.90 0.93
C ARG A 82 -4.65 3.46 2.19
N PHE A 83 -3.76 2.47 2.09
CA PHE A 83 -3.00 2.02 3.24
C PHE A 83 -1.98 3.08 3.70
N PHE A 84 -1.32 3.78 2.77
CA PHE A 84 -0.47 4.93 3.08
C PHE A 84 -1.25 6.02 3.82
N LEU A 85 -2.44 6.38 3.31
CA LEU A 85 -3.31 7.37 3.92
C LEU A 85 -3.78 6.95 5.33
N ALA A 86 -4.12 5.67 5.53
CA ALA A 86 -4.49 5.18 6.86
C ALA A 86 -3.33 5.28 7.86
N ASN A 87 -2.10 4.94 7.44
CA ASN A 87 -0.90 5.07 8.26
C ASN A 87 -0.57 6.55 8.55
N MET A 88 -0.80 7.46 7.60
CA MET A 88 -0.75 8.92 7.82
C MET A 88 -1.70 9.35 8.93
N VAL A 89 -2.97 8.98 8.84
CA VAL A 89 -3.97 9.32 9.86
C VAL A 89 -3.51 8.85 11.24
N GLN A 90 -2.99 7.62 11.35
CA GLN A 90 -2.47 7.11 12.63
C GLN A 90 -1.28 7.91 13.16
N LEU A 91 -0.38 8.32 12.28
CA LEU A 91 0.78 9.12 12.66
C LEU A 91 0.38 10.50 13.19
N TYR A 92 -0.57 11.17 12.53
CA TYR A 92 -1.10 12.47 12.95
C TYR A 92 -2.01 12.39 14.19
N CYS A 93 -2.59 11.23 14.48
CA CYS A 93 -3.32 10.97 15.71
C CYS A 93 -2.40 10.76 16.94
N GLN A 94 -1.07 10.65 16.76
CA GLN A 94 -0.15 10.58 17.89
C GLN A 94 -0.03 11.93 18.60
N PRO A 95 0.10 11.96 19.95
CA PRO A 95 0.39 13.18 20.68
C PRO A 95 1.76 13.69 20.22
N ARG A 96 1.84 14.95 19.79
CA ARG A 96 3.11 15.59 19.44
C ARG A 96 3.91 15.80 20.72
N ASP A 97 4.80 14.87 21.06
CA ASP A 97 5.91 15.21 21.94
C ASP A 97 6.88 16.06 21.11
N ASN A 98 7.21 17.24 21.64
CA ASN A 98 8.13 18.17 20.99
C ASN A 98 9.49 17.46 20.79
N GLU A 99 9.95 17.44 19.54
CA GLU A 99 11.13 16.75 19.01
C GLU A 99 11.05 15.22 18.91
N ILE A 100 10.59 14.75 17.74
CA ILE A 100 10.70 13.35 17.34
C ILE A 100 12.17 13.06 17.01
N SER A 101 12.93 12.51 17.96
CA SER A 101 14.19 11.80 17.67
C SER A 101 13.92 10.32 17.47
N LEU A 102 14.61 9.63 16.55
CA LEU A 102 14.38 8.20 16.28
C LEU A 102 14.64 7.33 17.54
N SER A 103 15.58 7.74 18.40
CA SER A 103 15.91 7.07 19.66
C SER A 103 14.83 7.24 20.74
N GLY A 104 14.08 8.34 20.75
CA GLY A 104 12.93 8.59 21.65
C GLY A 104 11.56 8.22 21.07
N CYS A 105 11.51 7.82 19.80
CA CYS A 105 10.27 7.53 19.07
C CYS A 105 9.57 6.28 19.59
N SER A 106 8.23 6.31 19.70
CA SER A 106 7.46 5.13 20.10
C SER A 106 7.61 3.99 19.08
N LYS A 107 7.50 2.74 19.52
CA LYS A 107 7.53 1.56 18.63
C LYS A 107 6.49 1.67 17.50
N VAL A 108 5.30 2.21 17.80
CA VAL A 108 4.25 2.45 16.80
C VAL A 108 4.74 3.37 15.70
N THR A 109 5.35 4.50 16.07
CA THR A 109 5.84 5.49 15.13
C THR A 109 6.88 4.90 14.19
N ARG A 110 7.82 4.09 14.70
CA ARG A 110 8.79 3.37 13.87
C ARG A 110 8.10 2.44 12.88
N HIS A 111 7.09 1.66 13.30
CA HIS A 111 6.35 0.80 12.38
C HIS A 111 5.57 1.57 11.31
N LEU A 112 5.00 2.74 11.65
CA LEU A 112 4.31 3.60 10.67
C LEU A 112 5.30 4.16 9.63
N ILE A 113 6.49 4.59 10.08
CA ILE A 113 7.54 5.09 9.20
C ILE A 113 8.09 3.97 8.31
N PHE A 114 8.30 2.78 8.85
CA PHE A 114 8.67 1.60 8.07
C PHE A 114 7.66 1.32 6.95
N ASN A 115 6.36 1.34 7.27
CA ASN A 115 5.30 1.16 6.27
C ASN A 115 5.39 2.21 5.17
N PHE A 116 5.56 3.49 5.52
CA PHE A 116 5.73 4.56 4.54
C PHE A 116 6.92 4.32 3.61
N ALA A 117 8.07 3.93 4.18
CA ALA A 117 9.30 3.71 3.42
C ALA A 117 9.19 2.53 2.47
N SER A 118 8.56 1.44 2.93
CA SER A 118 8.25 0.30 2.07
C SER A 118 7.29 0.68 0.95
N ILE A 119 6.21 1.44 1.24
CA ILE A 119 5.27 1.89 0.20
C ILE A 119 5.96 2.82 -0.82
N GLN A 120 6.76 3.80 -0.36
CA GLN A 120 7.51 4.70 -1.24
C GLN A 120 8.43 3.90 -2.18
N LYS A 121 9.19 2.95 -1.63
CA LYS A 121 10.09 2.10 -2.40
C LYS A 121 9.36 1.35 -3.51
N ILE A 122 8.17 0.84 -3.22
CA ILE A 122 7.36 0.12 -4.22
C ILE A 122 6.73 1.09 -5.23
N ALA A 123 6.19 2.23 -4.81
CA ALA A 123 5.66 3.24 -5.73
C ALA A 123 6.73 3.72 -6.73
N LEU A 124 7.97 3.94 -6.27
CA LEU A 124 9.11 4.28 -7.14
C LEU A 124 9.49 3.14 -8.10
N LYS A 125 9.41 1.89 -7.63
CA LYS A 125 9.65 0.71 -8.47
C LYS A 125 8.56 0.54 -9.54
N MET A 126 7.30 0.78 -9.18
CA MET A 126 6.18 0.83 -10.13
C MET A 126 6.40 1.93 -11.18
N LYS A 127 6.83 3.12 -10.76
CA LYS A 127 7.07 4.26 -11.65
C LYS A 127 8.16 3.98 -12.68
N SER A 128 9.17 3.20 -12.29
CA SER A 128 10.22 2.76 -13.22
C SER A 128 9.68 1.85 -14.35
N ASN A 129 8.49 1.29 -14.18
CA ASN A 129 7.79 0.41 -15.11
C ASN A 129 6.52 1.06 -15.72
N GLU A 130 6.34 2.38 -15.57
CA GLU A 130 5.10 3.12 -15.87
C GLU A 130 4.61 2.96 -17.31
N GLY A 131 5.52 2.78 -18.28
CA GLY A 131 5.18 2.56 -19.69
C GLY A 131 4.31 1.32 -19.95
N VAL A 132 4.19 0.43 -18.96
CA VAL A 132 3.40 -0.81 -19.00
C VAL A 132 2.14 -0.73 -18.13
N ILE A 133 2.14 0.10 -17.09
CA ILE A 133 1.09 0.10 -16.06
C ILE A 133 -0.21 0.77 -16.54
N GLY A 134 -0.15 1.60 -17.58
CA GLY A 134 -1.30 2.35 -18.07
C GLY A 134 -1.77 3.37 -17.02
N ASN A 135 -1.65 4.66 -17.29
CA ASN A 135 -2.10 5.71 -16.36
C ASN A 135 -3.64 5.84 -16.28
N HIS A 136 -4.38 4.81 -16.69
CA HIS A 136 -5.82 4.83 -16.83
C HIS A 136 -6.47 4.02 -15.69
N GLY A 137 -7.42 4.64 -14.99
CA GLY A 137 -8.30 3.96 -14.04
C GLY A 137 -7.98 4.14 -12.56
N PHE A 138 -6.79 4.66 -12.21
CA PHE A 138 -6.52 5.07 -10.82
C PHE A 138 -7.04 6.49 -10.56
N PHE A 139 -7.89 6.65 -9.55
CA PHE A 139 -8.28 7.96 -9.04
C PHE A 139 -8.66 7.81 -7.56
N LEU A 140 -8.08 8.66 -6.71
CA LEU A 140 -8.41 8.73 -5.29
C LEU A 140 -8.74 10.19 -4.94
N ASP A 141 -10.00 10.47 -4.68
CA ASP A 141 -10.42 11.76 -4.09
C ASP A 141 -10.09 11.73 -2.59
N LEU A 142 -9.06 12.47 -2.19
CA LEU A 142 -8.60 12.48 -0.80
C LEU A 142 -9.63 13.14 0.11
N LYS A 143 -10.34 14.15 -0.39
CA LYS A 143 -11.35 14.84 0.40
C LYS A 143 -12.53 13.92 0.66
N ASP A 144 -13.08 13.29 -0.37
CA ASP A 144 -14.18 12.33 -0.23
C ASP A 144 -13.76 11.15 0.65
N THR A 145 -12.55 10.63 0.45
CA THR A 145 -12.00 9.53 1.26
C THR A 145 -11.86 9.91 2.74
N LEU A 146 -11.38 11.11 3.05
CA LEU A 146 -11.13 11.56 4.42
C LEU A 146 -12.35 12.14 5.13
N GLU A 147 -13.39 12.57 4.40
CA GLU A 147 -14.58 13.20 4.97
C GLU A 147 -15.85 12.34 4.87
N GLY A 148 -15.97 11.49 3.85
CA GLY A 148 -17.21 10.80 3.49
C GLY A 148 -17.14 9.27 3.42
N ASP A 149 -15.95 8.68 3.26
CA ASP A 149 -15.81 7.23 3.06
C ASP A 149 -15.81 6.45 4.39
N LEU A 150 -16.98 5.90 4.73
CA LEU A 150 -17.20 5.08 5.95
C LEU A 150 -16.30 3.85 6.02
N GLU A 151 -16.00 3.20 4.90
CA GLU A 151 -15.13 2.02 4.89
C GLU A 151 -13.67 2.42 5.11
N PHE A 152 -13.25 3.58 4.61
CA PHE A 152 -11.94 4.14 4.94
C PHE A 152 -11.81 4.48 6.42
N PHE A 153 -12.84 5.10 7.02
CA PHE A 153 -12.83 5.37 8.46
C PHE A 153 -12.75 4.09 9.28
N LYS A 154 -13.48 3.06 8.89
CA LYS A 154 -13.40 1.73 9.51
C LYS A 154 -11.99 1.15 9.40
N LEU A 155 -11.37 1.21 8.21
CA LEU A 155 -9.98 0.82 8.02
C LEU A 155 -9.04 1.57 8.98
N CYS A 156 -9.18 2.90 9.10
CA CYS A 156 -8.35 3.69 10.01
C CYS A 156 -8.52 3.25 11.47
N ASN A 157 -9.75 3.00 11.92
CA ASN A 157 -10.03 2.53 13.27
C ASN A 157 -9.43 1.13 13.52
N ASP A 158 -9.55 0.22 12.55
CA ASP A 158 -9.00 -1.13 12.65
C ASP A 158 -7.46 -1.11 12.69
N VAL A 159 -6.82 -0.32 11.82
CA VAL A 159 -5.36 -0.13 11.84
C VAL A 159 -4.90 0.45 13.18
N GLY A 160 -5.59 1.46 13.70
CA GLY A 160 -5.29 2.04 15.00
C GLY A 160 -5.41 1.00 16.13
N ARG A 161 -6.51 0.25 16.16
CA ARG A 161 -6.73 -0.82 17.15
C ARG A 161 -5.61 -1.85 17.13
N ILE A 162 -5.15 -2.26 15.94
CA ILE A 162 -4.04 -3.21 15.78
C ILE A 162 -2.76 -2.63 16.40
N TYR A 163 -2.41 -1.37 16.12
CA TYR A 163 -1.23 -0.74 16.71
C TYR A 163 -1.31 -0.59 18.22
N GLY A 164 -2.50 -0.29 18.75
CA GLY A 164 -2.77 -0.27 20.19
C GLY A 164 -2.56 -1.64 20.84
N MET A 165 -3.04 -2.71 20.20
CA MET A 165 -2.87 -4.09 20.67
C MET A 165 -1.40 -4.54 20.65
N ILE A 166 -0.67 -4.27 19.56
CA ILE A 166 0.74 -4.67 19.40
C ILE A 166 1.64 -4.03 20.46
N ASN A 167 1.31 -2.83 20.94
CA ASN A 167 2.15 -2.07 21.87
C ASN A 167 1.62 -2.02 23.30
N GLU A 168 0.63 -2.85 23.65
CA GLU A 168 -0.01 -2.88 24.98
C GLU A 168 -0.55 -1.51 25.43
N GLN A 169 -0.78 -0.60 24.47
CA GLN A 169 -1.29 0.74 24.74
C GLN A 169 -2.82 0.69 24.78
N GLN A 170 -3.39 0.59 25.99
CA GLN A 170 -4.83 0.44 26.18
C GLN A 170 -5.70 1.62 25.68
N ASN A 171 -5.08 2.77 25.36
CA ASN A 171 -5.78 3.99 24.94
C ASN A 171 -5.44 4.43 23.50
N TRP A 172 -5.31 3.51 22.55
CA TRP A 172 -5.30 3.85 21.11
C TRP A 172 -6.71 4.07 20.57
N ASN A 173 -7.48 4.92 21.24
CA ASN A 173 -8.82 5.29 20.81
C ASN A 173 -8.89 6.82 20.73
N ARG A 174 -8.09 7.39 19.82
CA ARG A 174 -8.25 8.79 19.46
C ARG A 174 -9.21 8.83 18.29
N ASP A 175 -10.39 9.39 18.57
CA ASP A 175 -11.34 9.82 17.56
C ASP A 175 -10.58 10.59 16.48
N PRO A 176 -10.59 10.12 15.22
CA PRO A 176 -10.01 10.85 14.12
C PRO A 176 -10.77 12.17 13.90
N LYS A 177 -10.55 13.17 14.76
CA LYS A 177 -11.12 14.50 14.62
C LYS A 177 -10.58 15.21 13.39
N LYS A 178 -11.45 15.97 12.73
CA LYS A 178 -11.25 16.87 11.56
C LYS A 178 -9.93 17.68 11.47
N ALA A 179 -9.17 17.81 12.56
CA ALA A 179 -7.93 18.59 12.60
C ALA A 179 -6.82 18.03 11.68
N PHE A 180 -6.66 16.71 11.54
CA PHE A 180 -5.65 16.17 10.61
C PHE A 180 -6.12 16.13 9.16
N VAL A 181 -7.44 16.12 8.89
CA VAL A 181 -7.95 16.15 7.50
C VAL A 181 -7.43 17.39 6.80
N VAL A 182 -7.39 18.52 7.50
CA VAL A 182 -6.80 19.77 6.99
C VAL A 182 -5.30 19.59 6.69
N ASP A 183 -4.53 19.05 7.64
CA ASP A 183 -3.08 18.83 7.48
C ASP A 183 -2.75 17.88 6.29
N ILE A 184 -3.60 16.89 6.02
CA ILE A 184 -3.43 15.94 4.90
C ILE A 184 -3.86 16.58 3.57
N LEU A 185 -4.97 17.32 3.56
CA LEU A 185 -5.46 18.00 2.34
C LEU A 185 -4.56 19.16 1.89
N GLU A 186 -3.66 19.66 2.74
CA GLU A 186 -2.61 20.60 2.32
C GLU A 186 -1.67 20.02 1.25
N TYR A 187 -1.51 18.70 1.19
CA TYR A 187 -0.61 18.06 0.22
C TYR A 187 -1.23 17.90 -1.16
N SER A 188 -2.51 17.51 -1.22
CA SER A 188 -3.29 17.41 -2.45
C SER A 188 -4.78 17.21 -2.11
N SER A 189 -5.67 17.60 -3.01
CA SER A 189 -7.10 17.26 -2.95
C SER A 189 -7.42 15.88 -3.52
N SER A 190 -6.59 15.39 -4.44
CA SER A 190 -6.81 14.11 -5.14
C SER A 190 -5.50 13.51 -5.65
N ILE A 191 -5.50 12.22 -5.94
CA ILE A 191 -4.38 11.50 -6.55
C ILE A 191 -4.90 10.86 -7.84
N CYS A 192 -4.43 11.31 -9.00
CA CYS A 192 -5.01 10.93 -10.29
C CYS A 192 -4.21 9.86 -11.03
N ASN A 193 -2.99 9.55 -10.60
CA ASN A 193 -2.12 8.55 -11.20
C ASN A 193 -0.98 8.20 -10.23
N LEU A 194 -0.08 7.32 -10.68
CA LEU A 194 1.09 6.90 -9.93
C LEU A 194 2.08 8.05 -9.67
N GLU A 195 2.25 8.98 -10.61
CA GLU A 195 3.13 10.14 -10.44
C GLU A 195 2.65 11.06 -9.31
N ASP A 196 1.36 11.36 -9.29
CA ASP A 196 0.72 12.14 -8.23
C ASP A 196 0.85 11.43 -6.88
N PHE A 197 0.74 10.09 -6.87
CA PHE A 197 0.90 9.31 -5.66
C PHE A 197 2.34 9.38 -5.11
N VAL A 198 3.34 9.23 -5.98
CA VAL A 198 4.76 9.36 -5.60
C VAL A 198 5.04 10.75 -5.03
N LYS A 199 4.56 11.82 -5.68
CA LYS A 199 4.68 13.20 -5.19
C LYS A 199 4.01 13.39 -3.83
N PHE A 200 2.82 12.82 -3.65
CA PHE A 200 2.10 12.87 -2.38
C PHE A 200 2.90 12.21 -1.25
N ILE A 201 3.48 11.02 -1.50
CA ILE A 201 4.36 10.34 -0.54
C ILE A 201 5.59 11.19 -0.24
N ASP A 202 6.28 11.71 -1.26
CA ASP A 202 7.50 12.49 -1.09
C ASP A 202 7.28 13.75 -0.25
N ASN A 203 6.15 14.46 -0.49
CA ASN A 203 5.79 15.63 0.31
C ASN A 203 5.46 15.25 1.77
N ALA A 204 4.71 14.16 1.97
CA ALA A 204 4.39 13.65 3.31
C ALA A 204 5.65 13.30 4.09
N VAL A 205 6.57 12.58 3.45
CA VAL A 205 7.88 12.21 3.98
C VAL A 205 8.74 13.43 4.31
N ALA A 206 8.77 14.44 3.45
CA ALA A 206 9.56 15.65 3.67
C ALA A 206 9.15 16.40 4.96
N LYS A 207 7.85 16.43 5.29
CA LYS A 207 7.39 17.04 6.56
C LYS A 207 7.79 16.21 7.81
N LEU A 208 8.11 14.92 7.69
CA LEU A 208 8.58 14.09 8.80
C LEU A 208 10.06 14.32 9.18
N GLY A 209 10.82 15.02 8.32
CA GLY A 209 12.18 15.49 8.63
C GLY A 209 13.19 14.37 8.94
N ASN A 210 14.01 14.58 9.98
CA ASN A 210 15.19 13.75 10.30
C ASN A 210 14.87 12.29 10.67
N VAL A 211 13.65 11.99 11.15
CA VAL A 211 13.25 10.64 11.55
C VAL A 211 13.24 9.68 10.37
N TRP A 212 12.86 10.20 9.20
CA TRP A 212 12.84 9.46 7.95
C TRP A 212 14.25 9.06 7.46
N PHE A 213 15.21 9.98 7.61
CA PHE A 213 16.54 9.83 7.03
C PHE A 213 17.34 8.69 7.71
N GLU A 214 17.17 8.53 9.01
CA GLU A 214 17.80 7.44 9.78
C GLU A 214 17.20 6.07 9.44
N GLU A 215 15.89 5.97 9.19
CA GLU A 215 15.24 4.70 8.83
C GLU A 215 15.50 4.28 7.38
N LYS A 216 15.57 5.26 6.46
CA LYS A 216 15.99 5.01 5.06
C LYS A 216 17.39 4.39 5.00
N LYS A 217 18.29 4.76 5.91
CA LYS A 217 19.64 4.20 6.02
C LYS A 217 19.64 2.73 6.46
N LEU A 218 18.69 2.33 7.29
CA LEU A 218 18.49 0.93 7.72
C LEU A 218 17.86 0.07 6.61
N LEU A 219 17.00 0.64 5.78
CA LEU A 219 16.35 -0.02 4.65
C LEU A 219 17.24 -0.14 3.39
N SER A 220 18.35 0.60 3.36
CA SER A 220 19.38 0.55 2.31
C SER A 220 20.56 -0.37 2.65
N ALA A 221 20.58 -0.96 3.84
CA ALA A 221 21.53 -1.98 4.28
C ALA A 221 20.99 -3.38 4.00
#